data_AF-A0A3M5LHN3-F1
#
_entry.id   AF-A0A3M5LHN3-F1
#
_cell.length_a   1.000
_cell.length_b   1.000
_cell.length_c   1.000
_cell.angle_alpha   90.00
_cell.angle_beta   90.00
_cell.angle_gamma   90.00
#
_symmetry.space_group_name_H-M   'P 1'
#
loop_
_entity.id
_entity.type
_entity.pdbx_description
1 polymer ?
#
loop_
_entity_poly.entity_id
_entity_poly.type
_entity_poly.pdbx_seq_one_letter_code
_entity_poly.pdbx_strand_id
1 'polypeptide(L)' 'QNFDKTIVSIPTWRLMSESFRNWRGMQQSGGRRIKRSLFIDASGVRFVRDDEEQQLMQIHLLTDYIGRKQAELLA' A
#
# COMPACT_ATOMS: atom_id res chain seq x y z
N GLN A 1 25.57 -1.82 -11.14
CA GLN A 1 26.03 -0.68 -10.34
C GLN A 1 25.74 -1.05 -8.90
N ASN A 2 26.78 -1.44 -8.18
CA ASN A 2 26.68 -1.71 -6.75
C ASN A 2 26.55 -0.37 -6.00
N PHE A 3 26.23 -0.43 -4.71
CA PHE A 3 25.98 0.74 -3.86
C PHE A 3 27.17 1.73 -3.82
N ASP A 4 28.37 1.27 -4.19
CA ASP A 4 29.63 2.00 -4.28
C ASP A 4 30.02 2.46 -5.71
N LYS A 5 29.09 2.41 -6.68
CA LYS A 5 29.29 2.84 -8.09
C LYS A 5 30.33 2.06 -8.90
N THR A 6 30.81 0.89 -8.47
CA THR A 6 31.70 0.06 -9.30
C THR A 6 30.93 -0.63 -10.45
N ILE A 7 31.52 -0.65 -11.66
CA ILE A 7 31.04 -1.42 -12.81
C ILE A 7 31.66 -2.82 -12.72
N VAL A 8 30.84 -3.85 -12.46
CA VAL A 8 31.28 -5.25 -12.38
C VAL A 8 30.74 -6.01 -13.58
N SER A 9 31.61 -6.64 -14.35
CA SER A 9 31.23 -7.57 -15.42
C SER A 9 30.99 -8.95 -14.83
N ILE A 10 29.73 -9.39 -14.79
CA ILE A 10 29.37 -10.74 -14.38
C ILE A 10 29.50 -11.65 -15.61
N PRO A 11 30.36 -12.69 -15.58
CA PRO A 11 30.50 -13.59 -16.70
C PRO A 11 29.23 -14.42 -16.91
N THR A 12 28.89 -14.70 -18.16
CA THR A 12 27.59 -15.24 -18.61
C THR A 12 27.21 -16.58 -17.96
N TRP A 13 28.19 -17.39 -17.57
CA TRP A 13 27.97 -18.68 -16.91
C TRP A 13 27.42 -18.53 -15.49
N ARG A 14 27.78 -17.46 -14.75
CA ARG A 14 27.22 -17.19 -13.43
C ARG A 14 25.72 -16.90 -13.49
N LEU A 15 25.23 -16.33 -14.61
CA LEU A 15 23.81 -16.02 -14.81
C LEU A 15 22.92 -17.27 -14.92
N MET A 16 23.51 -18.40 -15.30
CA MET A 16 22.83 -19.67 -15.53
C MET A 16 22.90 -20.61 -14.32
N SER A 17 23.90 -20.43 -13.43
CA SER A 17 24.18 -21.37 -12.33
C SER A 17 23.61 -20.96 -10.97
N GLU A 18 23.38 -19.66 -10.73
CA GLU A 18 22.88 -19.16 -9.44
C GLU A 18 21.46 -18.59 -9.56
N SER A 19 20.64 -18.79 -8.52
CA SER A 19 19.31 -18.21 -8.45
C SER A 19 19.39 -16.69 -8.21
N PHE A 20 19.21 -15.88 -9.24
CA PHE A 20 19.18 -14.43 -9.09
C PHE A 20 17.86 -13.97 -8.47
N ARG A 21 17.92 -13.45 -7.26
CA ARG A 21 16.80 -12.81 -6.59
C ARG A 21 16.73 -11.34 -7.04
N ASN A 22 15.90 -11.03 -8.05
CA ASN A 22 15.71 -9.66 -8.55
C ASN A 22 14.85 -8.84 -7.59
N TRP A 23 15.50 -8.00 -6.77
CA TRP A 23 14.83 -7.13 -5.79
C TRP A 23 14.73 -5.67 -6.28
N ARG A 24 15.21 -5.40 -7.49
CA ARG A 24 15.19 -4.06 -8.11
C ARG A 24 13.76 -3.53 -8.23
N GLY A 25 12.81 -4.38 -8.61
CA GLY A 25 11.40 -4.00 -8.70
C GLY A 25 10.78 -3.59 -7.36
N MET A 26 11.19 -4.21 -6.25
CA MET A 26 10.76 -3.81 -4.90
C MET A 26 11.44 -2.52 -4.44
N GLN A 27 12.72 -2.33 -4.80
CA GLN A 27 13.47 -1.13 -4.43
C GLN A 27 13.02 0.11 -5.20
N GLN A 28 12.69 -0.03 -6.50
CA GLN A 28 12.21 1.08 -7.35
C GLN A 28 10.78 1.50 -7.06
N SER A 29 9.91 0.56 -6.66
CA SER A 29 8.52 0.87 -6.30
C SER A 29 8.37 1.45 -4.90
N GLY A 30 9.44 1.46 -4.10
CA GLY A 30 9.43 1.93 -2.71
C GLY A 30 8.51 1.12 -1.79
N GLY A 31 8.00 -0.03 -2.23
CA GLY A 31 6.96 -0.75 -1.53
C GLY A 31 6.82 -2.20 -1.97
N ARG A 32 6.36 -3.03 -1.04
CA ARG A 32 6.01 -4.42 -1.32
C ARG A 32 4.51 -4.50 -1.57
N ARG A 33 4.12 -5.05 -2.74
CA ARG A 33 2.70 -5.37 -2.97
C ARG A 33 2.25 -6.48 -2.02
N ILE A 34 1.22 -6.20 -1.21
CA ILE A 34 0.53 -7.19 -0.38
C ILE A 34 -0.82 -7.48 -1.02
N LYS A 35 -0.98 -8.64 -1.66
CA LYS A 35 -2.28 -9.12 -2.13
C LYS A 35 -2.99 -9.82 -0.96
N ARG A 36 -3.92 -9.13 -0.30
CA ARG A 36 -4.83 -9.72 0.69
C ARG A 36 -6.24 -9.71 0.11
N SER A 37 -6.95 -10.83 0.24
CA SER A 37 -8.39 -10.88 -0.02
C SER A 37 -9.12 -10.23 1.15
N LEU A 38 -9.99 -9.26 0.87
CA LEU A 38 -10.91 -8.67 1.83
C LEU A 38 -12.31 -9.13 1.46
N PHE A 39 -12.91 -9.95 2.32
CA PHE A 39 -14.29 -10.40 2.15
C PHE A 39 -15.21 -9.41 2.86
N ILE A 40 -16.10 -8.78 2.10
CA ILE A 40 -17.08 -7.84 2.63
C ILE A 40 -18.43 -8.54 2.57
N ASP A 41 -19.12 -8.58 3.71
CA ASP A 41 -20.51 -9.04 3.76
C ASP A 41 -21.42 -7.91 3.25
N ALA A 42 -22.09 -8.13 2.14
CA ALA A 42 -22.99 -7.15 1.54
C ALA A 42 -24.19 -6.81 2.43
N SER A 43 -24.62 -7.74 3.30
CA SER A 43 -25.72 -7.50 4.25
C SER A 43 -25.34 -6.49 5.34
N GLY A 44 -24.04 -6.28 5.57
CA GLY A 44 -23.52 -5.29 6.50
C GLY A 44 -23.44 -3.86 5.95
N VAL A 45 -23.73 -3.65 4.67
CA VAL A 45 -23.67 -2.32 4.06
C VAL A 45 -24.90 -1.52 4.47
N ARG A 46 -24.68 -0.49 5.27
CA ARG A 46 -25.72 0.45 5.72
C ARG A 46 -25.15 1.84 5.91
N PHE A 47 -26.03 2.82 6.06
CA PHE A 47 -25.63 4.16 6.47
C PHE A 47 -25.05 4.14 7.89
N VAL A 48 -24.00 4.95 8.06
CA VAL A 48 -23.36 5.23 9.34
C VAL A 48 -24.31 6.11 10.15
N ARG A 49 -24.37 5.87 11.45
CA ARG A 49 -25.13 6.71 12.40
C ARG A 49 -24.25 7.82 12.95
N ASP A 50 -24.86 8.88 13.45
CA ASP A 50 -24.15 10.04 13.98
C ASP A 50 -23.18 9.65 15.12
N ASP A 51 -23.54 8.70 15.98
CA ASP A 51 -22.68 8.20 17.06
C ASP A 51 -21.46 7.43 16.55
N GLU A 52 -21.64 6.64 15.50
CA GLU A 52 -20.56 5.90 14.85
C GLU A 52 -19.62 6.81 14.09
N GLU A 53 -20.15 7.87 13.47
CA GLU A 53 -19.33 8.87 12.80
C GLU A 53 -18.37 9.57 13.78
N GLN A 54 -18.86 9.94 14.97
CA GLN A 54 -18.03 10.50 16.04
C GLN A 54 -16.95 9.52 16.51
N GLN A 55 -17.26 8.22 16.57
CA GLN A 55 -16.27 7.18 16.90
C GLN A 55 -15.22 7.01 15.79
N LEU A 56 -15.64 7.01 14.53
CA LEU A 56 -14.74 6.89 13.39
C LEU A 56 -13.80 8.10 13.28
N MET A 57 -14.24 9.29 13.68
CA MET A 57 -13.38 10.48 13.75
C MET A 57 -12.23 10.36 14.75
N GLN A 58 -12.32 9.47 15.76
CA GLN A 58 -11.22 9.19 16.69
C GLN A 58 -10.07 8.41 16.01
N ILE A 59 -10.34 7.78 14.87
CA ILE A 59 -9.33 7.08 14.08
C ILE A 59 -8.59 8.13 13.26
N HIS A 60 -7.34 8.40 13.64
CA HIS A 60 -6.49 9.42 13.02
C HIS A 60 -6.45 9.36 11.47
N LEU A 61 -6.45 8.15 10.89
CA LEU A 61 -6.42 7.96 9.43
C LEU A 61 -7.72 8.34 8.73
N LEU A 62 -8.84 8.43 9.45
CA LEU A 62 -10.16 8.73 8.91
C LEU A 62 -10.58 10.18 9.15
N THR A 63 -9.99 10.85 10.14
CA THR A 63 -10.38 12.21 10.56
C THR A 63 -10.42 13.20 9.39
N ASP A 64 -9.32 13.32 8.62
CA ASP A 64 -9.22 14.24 7.47
C ASP A 64 -10.18 13.89 6.33
N TYR A 65 -10.50 12.61 6.17
CA TYR A 65 -11.42 12.15 5.14
C TYR A 65 -12.87 12.50 5.53
N ILE A 66 -13.28 12.15 6.75
CA ILE A 66 -14.64 12.38 7.24
C ILE A 66 -14.94 13.88 7.27
N GLY A 67 -14.03 14.70 7.81
CA GLY A 67 -14.24 16.16 7.87
C GLY A 67 -14.41 16.80 6.49
N ARG A 68 -13.64 16.36 5.48
CA ARG A 68 -13.82 16.82 4.09
C ARG A 68 -15.16 16.36 3.51
N LYS A 69 -15.56 15.11 3.76
CA LYS A 69 -16.80 14.55 3.23
C LYS A 69 -18.04 15.23 3.82
N GLN A 70 -18.03 15.54 5.11
CA GLN A 70 -19.10 16.30 5.77
C GLN A 70 -19.27 17.69 5.13
N ALA A 71 -18.17 18.41 4.92
CA ALA A 71 -18.22 19.74 4.28
C ALA A 71 -18.76 19.68 2.84
N GLU A 72 -18.45 18.62 2.09
CA GLU A 72 -18.98 18.38 0.74
C GLU A 72 -20.49 18.13 0.74
N LEU A 73 -21.02 17.41 1.74
CA LEU A 73 -22.43 17.02 1.81
C LEU A 73 -23.34 18.13 2.36
N LEU A 74 -22.79 19.08 3.10
CA LEU A 74 -23.51 20.24 3.66
C LEU A 74 -23.51 21.47 2.74
N ALA A 75 -22.73 21.43 1.65
CA ALA A 75 -22.66 22.47 0.61
C ALA A 75 -23.75 22.26 -0.45
#